data_AF-A0A8H5BXF9-F1
#
_entry.id   AF-A0A8H5BXF9-F1
#
_cell.length_a   1.000
_cell.length_b   1.000
_cell.length_c   1.000
_cell.angle_alpha   90.00
_cell.angle_beta   90.00
_cell.angle_gamma   90.00
#
_symmetry.space_group_name_H-M   'P 1'
#
loop_
_entity.id
_entity.type
_entity.pdbx_description
1 polymer ?
#
loop_
_entity_poly.entity_id
_entity_poly.type
_entity_poly.pdbx_seq_one_letter_code
_entity_poly.pdbx_strand_id
1 'polypeptide(L)'
;MTNTQKRSEGGHFSNLPMDIVFQILQHLDPLDIVAMRATCRSLHVATSERIVWLSVLDRICERYGIFKPTFPFEEMSLAQLEHAAFSSSRFVKTVQRFDPGPLGDNCAPVYQHRTIKSPRNADGKGRLFLIPGGRFLLTSGTEIRLWDLGHSSEPYHVKPRVIARTEDGSALAAVCPSDDGKGLVVAATSSADRRSTLRIYEIDIQCNSPAFSKAAELAFDDIPHFSSLMNFHLTSSNIVIHCRTYFASWNWKERTGCKWPIGKEEISDLSIYGIDDTVIVFDNDNQFNIWDVPDHSQLSQPSSNDLANKPRRPKRFHRPAKTPALATHWNTIFSGTPVWQRHLPPYLCTMSVDGRTDDLQGNELALYSLQQHVKGASFMPMYTPVLQRKAKAVFSDYYERVSELVSPLYQSGDHLVFCASSSQSEATLVAAMPIPKEYSKEPIPISYMMLSDGLGGTFNHFITVHNGFCPMSGRLAYAREGVDEIVILDYLPLFSDKRR
;
A
#
# COMPACT_ATOMS: atom_id res chain seq x y z
N MET A 1 16.76 -53.10 47.33
CA MET A 1 17.34 -52.11 46.40
C MET A 1 16.22 -51.56 45.53
N THR A 2 15.59 -50.47 45.95
CA THR A 2 14.52 -49.78 45.21
C THR A 2 14.96 -48.34 45.04
N ASN A 3 15.49 -48.04 43.85
CA ASN A 3 16.04 -46.75 43.50
C ASN A 3 14.88 -45.79 43.19
N THR A 4 14.46 -44.98 44.17
CA THR A 4 13.41 -43.97 44.02
C THR A 4 14.01 -42.76 43.33
N GLN A 5 14.00 -42.79 42.00
CA GLN A 5 14.48 -41.72 41.16
C GLN A 5 13.53 -40.52 41.29
N LYS A 6 13.94 -39.53 42.09
CA LYS A 6 13.27 -38.23 42.27
C LYS A 6 13.15 -37.59 40.88
N ARG A 7 11.98 -37.66 40.26
CA ARG A 7 11.68 -36.88 39.05
C ARG A 7 11.89 -35.42 39.42
N SER A 8 12.90 -34.79 38.82
CA SER A 8 13.07 -33.34 38.88
C SER A 8 11.75 -32.71 38.46
N GLU A 9 11.14 -31.95 39.36
CA GLU A 9 9.97 -31.12 39.06
C GLU A 9 10.39 -30.13 37.98
N GLY A 10 10.16 -30.50 36.72
CA GLY A 10 10.36 -29.61 35.59
C GLY A 10 9.48 -28.40 35.83
N GLY A 11 10.07 -27.19 35.83
CA GLY A 11 9.34 -25.96 36.05
C GLY A 11 8.16 -25.87 35.09
N HIS A 12 6.95 -26.06 35.63
CA HIS A 12 5.75 -25.97 34.83
C HIS A 12 5.50 -24.50 34.48
N PHE A 13 5.16 -24.21 33.23
CA PHE A 13 4.80 -22.85 32.79
C PHE A 13 3.69 -22.23 33.65
N SER A 14 2.84 -23.05 34.27
CA SER A 14 1.82 -22.65 35.24
C SER A 14 2.36 -22.03 36.53
N ASN A 15 3.65 -22.18 36.80
CA ASN A 15 4.31 -21.62 37.99
C ASN A 15 4.85 -20.21 37.71
N LEU A 16 4.79 -19.73 36.46
CA LEU A 16 5.16 -18.35 36.14
C LEU A 16 4.10 -17.38 36.67
N PRO A 17 4.52 -16.25 37.28
CA PRO A 17 3.63 -15.14 37.56
C PRO A 17 2.88 -14.66 36.29
N MET A 18 1.61 -14.27 36.46
CA MET A 18 0.71 -13.93 35.36
C MET A 18 1.18 -12.74 34.51
N ASP A 19 1.85 -11.78 35.13
CA ASP A 19 2.52 -10.66 34.45
C ASP A 19 3.61 -11.13 33.48
N ILE A 20 4.44 -12.11 33.88
CA ILE A 20 5.44 -12.72 32.99
C ILE A 20 4.77 -13.46 31.84
N VAL A 21 3.66 -14.16 32.11
CA VAL A 21 2.87 -14.82 31.06
C VAL A 21 2.35 -13.79 30.05
N PHE A 22 1.80 -12.65 30.50
CA PHE A 22 1.35 -11.60 29.59
C PHE A 22 2.49 -11.00 28.75
N GLN A 23 3.66 -10.77 29.36
CA GLN A 23 4.85 -10.30 28.64
C GLN A 23 5.30 -11.29 27.57
N ILE A 24 5.17 -12.60 27.79
CA ILE A 24 5.44 -13.59 26.75
C ILE A 24 4.38 -13.52 25.65
N LEU A 25 3.10 -13.53 26.03
CA LEU A 25 1.98 -13.59 25.09
C LEU A 25 1.92 -12.40 24.13
N GLN A 26 2.21 -11.17 24.58
CA GLN A 26 2.20 -9.98 23.71
C GLN A 26 3.24 -10.04 22.57
N HIS A 27 4.26 -10.90 22.69
CA HIS A 27 5.29 -11.10 21.67
C HIS A 27 5.01 -12.28 20.73
N LEU A 28 3.99 -13.10 20.98
CA LEU A 28 3.61 -14.21 20.09
C LEU A 28 2.73 -13.73 18.94
N ASP A 29 2.80 -14.39 17.77
CA ASP A 29 1.85 -14.09 16.70
C ASP A 29 0.41 -14.45 17.13
N PRO A 30 -0.62 -13.74 16.65
CA PRO A 30 -2.02 -13.98 17.05
C PRO A 30 -2.43 -15.46 16.99
N LEU A 31 -1.97 -16.19 15.96
CA LEU A 31 -2.31 -17.60 15.76
C LEU A 31 -1.75 -18.47 16.88
N ASP A 32 -0.55 -18.18 17.35
CA ASP A 32 0.09 -18.91 18.43
C ASP A 32 -0.62 -18.64 19.76
N ILE A 33 -1.04 -17.40 20.02
CA ILE A 33 -1.82 -17.04 21.22
C ILE A 33 -3.11 -17.86 21.28
N VAL A 34 -3.82 -17.99 20.15
CA VAL A 34 -5.05 -18.82 20.11
C VAL A 34 -4.72 -20.30 20.22
N ALA A 35 -3.65 -20.80 19.62
CA ALA A 35 -3.23 -22.19 19.77
C ALA A 35 -2.90 -22.52 21.24
N MET A 36 -2.30 -21.58 21.97
CA MET A 36 -1.98 -21.72 23.38
C MET A 36 -3.22 -21.90 24.28
N ARG A 37 -4.42 -21.43 23.86
CA ARG A 37 -5.69 -21.67 24.58
C ARG A 37 -6.03 -23.15 24.75
N ALA A 38 -5.58 -23.99 23.81
CA ALA A 38 -5.88 -25.42 23.82
C ALA A 38 -4.99 -26.22 24.79
N THR A 39 -3.99 -25.59 25.40
CA THR A 39 -2.97 -26.30 26.20
C THR A 39 -3.38 -26.49 27.66
N CYS A 40 -3.75 -25.43 28.37
CA CYS A 40 -4.18 -25.48 29.78
C CYS A 40 -5.13 -24.34 30.16
N ARG A 41 -5.84 -24.50 31.28
CA ARG A 41 -6.81 -23.50 31.78
C ARG A 41 -6.17 -22.15 32.09
N SER A 42 -4.99 -22.13 32.70
CA SER A 42 -4.31 -20.86 33.03
C SER A 42 -3.94 -20.07 31.78
N LEU A 43 -3.41 -20.74 30.75
CA LEU A 43 -3.12 -20.12 29.46
C LEU A 43 -4.40 -19.71 28.73
N HIS A 44 -5.47 -20.50 28.82
CA HIS A 44 -6.76 -20.12 28.27
C HIS A 44 -7.28 -18.81 28.87
N VAL A 45 -7.21 -18.65 30.20
CA VAL A 45 -7.58 -17.40 30.87
C VAL A 45 -6.65 -16.27 30.40
N ALA A 46 -5.33 -16.48 30.49
CA ALA A 46 -4.33 -15.46 30.15
C ALA A 46 -4.47 -14.92 28.72
N THR A 47 -4.64 -15.83 27.76
CA THR A 47 -4.78 -15.49 26.33
C THR A 47 -6.16 -14.93 25.98
N SER A 48 -7.12 -14.95 26.90
CA SER A 48 -8.45 -14.34 26.74
C SER A 48 -8.53 -12.96 27.40
N GLU A 49 -7.44 -12.49 28.01
CA GLU A 49 -7.41 -11.15 28.59
C GLU A 49 -7.32 -10.07 27.53
N ARG A 50 -8.17 -9.04 27.68
CA ARG A 50 -8.25 -7.91 26.73
C ARG A 50 -6.91 -7.19 26.57
N ILE A 51 -6.16 -7.03 27.66
CA ILE A 51 -4.87 -6.33 27.65
C ILE A 51 -3.83 -7.00 26.73
N VAL A 52 -3.88 -8.33 26.61
CA VAL A 52 -3.01 -9.07 25.67
C VAL A 52 -3.36 -8.67 24.24
N TRP A 53 -4.64 -8.65 23.90
CA TRP A 53 -5.09 -8.34 22.54
C TRP A 53 -4.95 -6.87 22.14
N LEU A 54 -5.06 -5.94 23.10
CA LEU A 54 -4.69 -4.54 22.86
C LEU A 54 -3.22 -4.43 22.44
N SER A 55 -2.32 -5.07 23.20
CA SER A 55 -0.88 -5.05 22.93
C SER A 55 -0.53 -5.75 21.61
N VAL A 56 -1.19 -6.88 21.33
CA VAL A 56 -1.01 -7.64 20.08
C VAL A 56 -1.47 -6.82 18.87
N LEU A 57 -2.65 -6.20 18.92
CA LEU A 57 -3.16 -5.37 17.83
C LEU A 57 -2.29 -4.13 17.61
N ASP A 58 -1.84 -3.48 18.67
CA ASP A 58 -0.96 -2.30 18.58
C ASP A 58 0.35 -2.65 17.85
N ARG A 59 0.99 -3.75 18.26
CA ARG A 59 2.19 -4.27 17.60
C ARG A 59 1.93 -4.67 16.14
N ILE A 60 0.76 -5.22 15.81
CA ILE A 60 0.40 -5.54 14.42
C ILE A 60 0.24 -4.27 13.60
N CYS A 61 -0.31 -3.21 14.19
CA CYS A 61 -0.42 -1.93 13.53
C CYS A 61 0.96 -1.36 13.22
N GLU A 62 1.87 -1.39 14.19
CA GLU A 62 3.25 -1.01 13.98
C GLU A 62 3.90 -1.89 12.92
N ARG A 63 3.88 -3.22 13.10
CA ARG A 63 4.53 -4.19 12.21
C ARG A 63 4.09 -4.05 10.75
N TYR A 64 2.80 -3.86 10.48
CA TYR A 64 2.30 -3.81 9.10
C TYR A 64 1.95 -2.41 8.61
N GLY A 65 2.30 -1.36 9.37
CA GLY A 65 2.02 0.01 8.94
C GLY A 65 0.53 0.33 8.88
N ILE A 66 -0.28 -0.30 9.73
CA ILE A 66 -1.71 0.00 9.83
C ILE A 66 -1.85 1.33 10.58
N PHE A 67 -2.67 2.23 10.04
CA PHE A 67 -2.92 3.51 10.67
C PHE A 67 -3.69 3.29 11.98
N LYS A 68 -3.02 3.43 13.14
CA LYS A 68 -3.57 3.12 14.47
C LYS A 68 -4.96 3.75 14.72
N PRO A 69 -5.25 5.01 14.34
CA PRO A 69 -6.58 5.62 14.49
C PRO A 69 -7.72 4.88 13.76
N THR A 70 -7.41 3.90 12.91
CA THR A 70 -8.40 2.96 12.35
C THR A 70 -9.18 2.26 13.46
N PHE A 71 -8.51 1.92 14.57
CA PHE A 71 -9.08 1.11 15.63
C PHE A 71 -9.38 1.96 16.87
N PRO A 72 -10.65 2.05 17.32
CA PRO A 72 -10.99 2.65 18.60
C PRO A 72 -10.67 1.66 19.73
N PHE A 73 -9.39 1.49 20.07
CA PHE A 73 -8.90 0.46 21.01
C PHE A 73 -9.73 0.38 22.30
N GLU A 74 -10.12 1.53 22.85
CA GLU A 74 -10.89 1.63 24.10
C GLU A 74 -12.31 1.06 23.99
N GLU A 75 -12.95 1.21 22.84
CA GLU A 75 -14.34 0.79 22.58
C GLU A 75 -14.44 -0.65 22.07
N MET A 76 -13.35 -1.18 21.52
CA MET A 76 -13.33 -2.53 20.96
C MET A 76 -13.45 -3.60 22.05
N SER A 77 -14.44 -4.47 21.86
CA SER A 77 -14.58 -5.72 22.59
C SER A 77 -13.42 -6.68 22.29
N LEU A 78 -13.21 -7.66 23.17
CA LEU A 78 -12.18 -8.70 22.98
C LEU A 78 -12.28 -9.38 21.60
N ALA A 79 -13.49 -9.77 21.19
CA ALA A 79 -13.72 -10.42 19.90
C ALA A 79 -13.38 -9.51 18.70
N GLN A 80 -13.59 -8.20 18.83
CA GLN A 80 -13.23 -7.24 17.79
C GLN A 80 -11.71 -7.02 17.73
N LEU A 81 -11.03 -6.97 18.88
CA LEU A 81 -9.56 -6.90 18.95
C LEU A 81 -8.92 -8.14 18.33
N GLU A 82 -9.41 -9.34 18.68
CA GLU A 82 -9.01 -10.59 18.05
C GLU A 82 -9.23 -10.53 16.53
N HIS A 83 -10.45 -10.19 16.10
CA HIS A 83 -10.77 -10.10 14.68
C HIS A 83 -9.79 -9.20 13.93
N ALA A 84 -9.56 -7.97 14.43
CA ALA A 84 -8.64 -7.01 13.82
C ALA A 84 -7.19 -7.51 13.78
N ALA A 85 -6.71 -8.13 14.86
CA ALA A 85 -5.37 -8.71 14.92
C ALA A 85 -5.19 -9.84 13.91
N PHE A 86 -6.26 -10.59 13.60
CA PHE A 86 -6.21 -11.67 12.61
C PHE A 86 -6.46 -11.23 11.16
N SER A 87 -7.00 -10.04 10.93
CA SER A 87 -7.56 -9.67 9.61
C SER A 87 -6.58 -9.85 8.45
N SER A 88 -5.33 -9.42 8.61
CA SER A 88 -4.29 -9.52 7.57
C SER A 88 -3.97 -10.98 7.21
N SER A 89 -3.70 -11.82 8.22
CA SER A 89 -3.42 -13.26 8.03
C SER A 89 -4.63 -14.03 7.52
N ARG A 90 -5.85 -13.65 7.93
CA ARG A 90 -7.09 -14.25 7.42
C ARG A 90 -7.28 -13.91 5.95
N PHE A 91 -7.03 -12.66 5.56
CA PHE A 91 -7.16 -12.24 4.18
C PHE A 91 -6.18 -13.00 3.27
N VAL A 92 -4.91 -13.11 3.68
CA VAL A 92 -3.91 -13.92 2.95
C VAL A 92 -4.36 -15.38 2.84
N LYS A 93 -4.81 -16.00 3.94
CA LYS A 93 -5.34 -17.37 3.93
C LYS A 93 -6.57 -17.51 3.05
N THR A 94 -7.42 -16.49 2.97
CA THR A 94 -8.55 -16.47 2.04
C THR A 94 -8.03 -16.51 0.60
N VAL A 95 -7.10 -15.64 0.21
CA VAL A 95 -6.50 -15.63 -1.14
C VAL A 95 -5.83 -16.97 -1.46
N GLN A 96 -5.11 -17.57 -0.51
CA GLN A 96 -4.42 -18.85 -0.69
C GLN A 96 -5.35 -20.06 -0.82
N ARG A 97 -6.60 -19.97 -0.34
CA ARG A 97 -7.57 -21.06 -0.48
C ARG A 97 -8.15 -21.18 -1.88
N PHE A 98 -8.06 -20.12 -2.67
CA PHE A 98 -8.43 -20.18 -4.08
C PHE A 98 -7.30 -20.89 -4.81
N ASP A 99 -7.57 -22.12 -5.22
CA ASP A 99 -6.68 -22.92 -6.06
C ASP A 99 -6.64 -22.25 -7.45
N PRO A 100 -5.48 -22.13 -8.12
CA PRO A 100 -5.36 -21.65 -9.51
C PRO A 100 -6.11 -22.46 -10.58
N GLY A 101 -7.17 -23.20 -10.22
CA GLY A 101 -8.09 -23.85 -11.15
C GLY A 101 -8.81 -22.87 -12.09
N PRO A 102 -9.47 -23.39 -13.14
CA PRO A 102 -10.16 -22.58 -14.14
C PRO A 102 -11.19 -21.64 -13.48
N LEU A 103 -11.14 -20.35 -13.85
CA LEU A 103 -11.67 -19.20 -13.11
C LEU A 103 -13.15 -19.20 -12.73
N GLY A 104 -13.97 -20.11 -13.26
CA GLY A 104 -15.43 -20.08 -13.11
C GLY A 104 -15.92 -20.05 -11.66
N ASP A 105 -15.15 -20.65 -10.74
CA ASP A 105 -15.58 -20.82 -9.34
C ASP A 105 -14.74 -20.02 -8.31
N ASN A 106 -13.79 -19.19 -8.76
CA ASN A 106 -12.80 -18.54 -7.88
C ASN A 106 -13.14 -17.09 -7.47
N CYS A 107 -14.42 -16.74 -7.41
CA CYS A 107 -14.87 -15.44 -6.91
C CYS A 107 -14.85 -15.42 -5.37
N ALA A 108 -14.21 -14.40 -4.79
CA ALA A 108 -14.29 -14.17 -3.36
C ALA A 108 -15.74 -13.83 -2.94
N PRO A 109 -16.28 -14.44 -1.87
CA PRO A 109 -17.56 -14.02 -1.35
C PRO A 109 -17.45 -12.60 -0.80
N VAL A 110 -18.33 -11.71 -1.27
CA VAL A 110 -18.50 -10.36 -0.74
C VAL A 110 -19.37 -10.46 0.52
N TYR A 111 -18.82 -10.06 1.67
CA TYR A 111 -19.56 -10.07 2.95
C TYR A 111 -20.33 -8.78 3.19
N GLN A 112 -19.84 -7.67 2.66
CA GLN A 112 -20.51 -6.37 2.72
C GLN A 112 -20.32 -5.62 1.42
N HIS A 113 -21.42 -5.09 0.88
CA HIS A 113 -21.46 -4.21 -0.28
C HIS A 113 -22.08 -2.88 0.13
N ARG A 114 -21.33 -1.79 -0.01
CA ARG A 114 -21.80 -0.43 0.30
C ARG A 114 -21.52 0.49 -0.89
N THR A 115 -22.37 1.49 -1.06
CA THR A 115 -22.16 2.54 -2.05
C THR A 115 -22.17 3.91 -1.38
N ILE A 116 -21.32 4.80 -1.89
CA ILE A 116 -21.24 6.20 -1.51
C ILE A 116 -21.46 7.03 -2.75
N LYS A 117 -22.24 8.10 -2.67
CA LYS A 117 -22.34 9.05 -3.79
C LYS A 117 -21.01 9.76 -3.99
N SER A 118 -20.39 9.55 -5.14
CA SER A 118 -19.16 10.21 -5.54
C SER A 118 -19.43 11.72 -5.72
N PRO A 119 -18.57 12.62 -5.20
CA PRO A 119 -18.58 14.00 -5.66
C PRO A 119 -18.31 14.01 -7.16
N ARG A 120 -19.29 14.46 -7.95
CA ARG A 120 -19.18 14.58 -9.41
C ARG A 120 -17.84 15.20 -9.80
N ASN A 121 -17.04 14.43 -10.50
CA ASN A 121 -15.97 14.95 -11.32
C ASN A 121 -16.49 15.01 -12.75
N ALA A 122 -16.61 16.23 -13.29
CA ALA A 122 -17.03 16.42 -14.68
C ALA A 122 -16.10 15.68 -15.67
N ASP A 123 -14.89 15.32 -15.25
CA ASP A 123 -13.87 14.64 -16.06
C ASP A 123 -13.68 13.15 -15.72
N GLY A 124 -14.37 12.61 -14.70
CA GLY A 124 -14.23 11.21 -14.28
C GLY A 124 -12.86 10.84 -13.65
N LYS A 125 -11.95 11.79 -13.41
CA LYS A 125 -10.55 11.50 -13.02
C LYS A 125 -10.31 11.54 -11.50
N GLY A 126 -11.25 11.02 -10.72
CA GLY A 126 -11.11 10.96 -9.27
C GLY A 126 -10.04 9.95 -8.83
N ARG A 127 -9.14 10.34 -7.92
CA ARG A 127 -8.26 9.40 -7.21
C ARG A 127 -8.95 8.91 -5.93
N LEU A 128 -8.83 7.62 -5.64
CA LEU A 128 -9.22 7.02 -4.36
C LEU A 128 -7.98 6.54 -3.63
N PHE A 129 -7.93 6.78 -2.32
CA PHE A 129 -6.86 6.27 -1.48
C PHE A 129 -7.44 5.70 -0.19
N LEU A 130 -7.42 4.37 -0.07
CA LEU A 130 -7.86 3.68 1.13
C LEU A 130 -6.71 3.65 2.14
N ILE A 131 -6.89 4.30 3.29
CA ILE A 131 -5.87 4.38 4.34
C ILE A 131 -5.60 2.97 4.91
N PRO A 132 -4.34 2.55 5.14
CA PRO A 132 -4.04 1.25 5.72
C PRO A 132 -4.79 1.00 7.04
N GLY A 133 -5.54 -0.09 7.08
CA GLY A 133 -6.53 -0.39 8.12
C GLY A 133 -7.97 -0.34 7.60
N GLY A 134 -8.19 0.31 6.45
CA GLY A 134 -9.43 0.25 5.69
C GLY A 134 -10.56 1.13 6.21
N ARG A 135 -10.46 1.72 7.40
CA ARG A 135 -11.52 2.57 7.98
C ARG A 135 -11.70 3.88 7.24
N PHE A 136 -10.61 4.52 6.83
CA PHE A 136 -10.66 5.83 6.21
C PHE A 136 -10.39 5.76 4.71
N LEU A 137 -11.13 6.56 3.94
CA LEU A 137 -10.99 6.67 2.49
C LEU A 137 -10.85 8.14 2.12
N LEU A 138 -9.81 8.48 1.35
CA LEU A 138 -9.69 9.78 0.70
C LEU A 138 -10.17 9.68 -0.74
N THR A 139 -10.97 10.66 -1.15
CA THR A 139 -11.50 10.73 -2.52
C THR A 139 -11.21 12.09 -3.10
N SER A 140 -10.74 12.14 -4.33
CA SER A 140 -10.53 13.38 -5.09
C SER A 140 -11.72 13.65 -5.99
N GLY A 141 -12.36 14.81 -5.79
CA GLY A 141 -13.43 15.33 -6.61
C GLY A 141 -13.13 16.76 -7.07
N THR A 142 -14.16 17.62 -7.07
CA THR A 142 -14.02 19.07 -6.98
C THR A 142 -13.42 19.52 -5.64
N GLU A 143 -13.37 18.63 -4.65
CA GLU A 143 -12.71 18.80 -3.37
C GLU A 143 -12.13 17.46 -2.94
N ILE A 144 -11.15 17.47 -2.06
CA ILE A 144 -10.68 16.24 -1.41
C ILE A 144 -11.60 15.99 -0.22
N ARG A 145 -12.13 14.77 -0.09
CA ARG A 145 -12.96 14.35 1.05
C ARG A 145 -12.31 13.21 1.79
N LEU A 146 -12.33 13.29 3.11
CA LEU A 146 -11.99 12.20 4.01
C LEU A 146 -13.28 11.56 4.53
N TRP A 147 -13.45 10.27 4.26
CA TRP A 147 -14.59 9.47 4.67
C TRP A 147 -14.22 8.55 5.82
N ASP A 148 -15.10 8.45 6.82
CA ASP A 148 -15.10 7.37 7.82
C ASP A 148 -16.06 6.28 7.35
N LEU A 149 -15.49 5.13 7.00
CA LEU A 149 -16.21 3.94 6.55
C LEU A 149 -16.58 3.01 7.71
N GLY A 150 -16.18 3.34 8.95
CA GLY A 150 -16.23 2.42 10.07
C GLY A 150 -15.21 1.28 9.97
N HIS A 151 -15.03 0.56 11.08
CA HIS A 151 -14.14 -0.60 11.13
C HIS A 151 -14.89 -1.88 10.80
N SER A 152 -14.21 -2.85 10.16
CA SER A 152 -14.83 -4.06 9.61
C SER A 152 -15.45 -5.02 10.63
N SER A 153 -15.31 -4.76 11.93
CA SER A 153 -15.83 -5.62 12.99
C SER A 153 -17.15 -5.15 13.60
N GLU A 154 -17.71 -4.04 13.12
CA GLU A 154 -19.05 -3.59 13.52
C GLU A 154 -20.13 -4.21 12.62
N PRO A 155 -21.22 -4.75 13.20
CA PRO A 155 -22.30 -5.33 12.41
C PRO A 155 -23.02 -4.24 11.59
N TYR A 156 -22.91 -4.35 10.27
CA TYR A 156 -23.77 -3.82 9.19
C TYR A 156 -24.29 -2.36 9.20
N HIS A 157 -23.91 -1.49 10.15
CA HIS A 157 -24.65 -0.23 10.34
C HIS A 157 -23.83 1.06 10.26
N VAL A 158 -22.51 1.03 10.08
CA VAL A 158 -21.77 2.28 9.83
C VAL A 158 -22.01 2.75 8.41
N LYS A 159 -22.94 3.68 8.27
CA LYS A 159 -23.12 4.44 7.04
C LYS A 159 -21.86 5.29 6.82
N PRO A 160 -21.18 5.15 5.66
CA PRO A 160 -20.04 6.00 5.37
C PRO A 160 -20.40 7.48 5.48
N ARG A 161 -19.53 8.26 6.12
CA ARG A 161 -19.73 9.69 6.34
C ARG A 161 -18.48 10.48 5.99
N VAL A 162 -18.66 11.66 5.42
CA VAL A 162 -17.57 12.63 5.25
C VAL A 162 -17.27 13.23 6.62
N ILE A 163 -16.01 13.18 7.06
CA ILE A 163 -15.58 13.77 8.33
C ILE A 163 -14.70 15.01 8.14
N ALA A 164 -14.09 15.18 6.96
CA ALA A 164 -13.34 16.37 6.59
C ALA A 164 -13.37 16.60 5.07
N ARG A 165 -13.19 17.84 4.62
CA ARG A 165 -13.04 18.20 3.20
C ARG A 165 -12.14 19.41 3.00
N THR A 166 -11.54 19.54 1.82
CA THR A 166 -10.88 20.79 1.39
C THR A 166 -11.89 21.76 0.78
N GLU A 167 -11.52 23.03 0.65
CA GLU A 167 -12.38 24.07 0.05
C GLU A 167 -11.90 24.51 -1.34
N ASP A 168 -10.76 23.99 -1.82
CA ASP A 168 -9.90 24.68 -2.78
C ASP A 168 -9.73 24.00 -4.15
N GLY A 169 -10.67 23.18 -4.61
CA GLY A 169 -10.58 22.59 -5.96
C GLY A 169 -9.43 21.58 -6.13
N SER A 170 -8.73 21.22 -5.06
CA SER A 170 -7.49 20.44 -5.14
C SER A 170 -7.75 18.99 -5.49
N ALA A 171 -6.83 18.41 -6.29
CA ALA A 171 -6.77 17.00 -6.61
C ALA A 171 -5.81 16.27 -5.66
N LEU A 172 -6.19 15.06 -5.22
CA LEU A 172 -5.37 14.23 -4.35
C LEU A 172 -4.12 13.73 -5.06
N ALA A 173 -2.94 13.95 -4.48
CA ALA A 173 -1.65 13.54 -5.06
C ALA A 173 -1.06 12.32 -4.36
N ALA A 174 -0.82 12.41 -3.05
CA ALA A 174 -0.25 11.34 -2.22
C ALA A 174 -0.67 11.49 -0.76
N VAL A 175 -0.54 10.41 0.02
CA VAL A 175 -0.94 10.35 1.43
C VAL A 175 0.05 9.51 2.22
N CYS A 176 0.44 9.99 3.40
CA CYS A 176 1.24 9.24 4.36
C CYS A 176 0.77 9.54 5.80
N PRO A 177 1.21 8.77 6.82
CA PRO A 177 0.95 9.12 8.21
C PRO A 177 1.77 10.36 8.62
N SER A 178 1.29 11.07 9.65
CA SER A 178 2.10 12.06 10.38
C SER A 178 3.26 11.39 11.15
N ASP A 179 4.21 12.21 11.64
CA ASP A 179 5.38 11.70 12.38
C ASP A 179 5.00 10.91 13.64
N ASP A 180 3.93 11.31 14.33
CA ASP A 180 3.40 10.64 15.52
C ASP A 180 2.44 9.48 15.19
N GLY A 181 2.12 9.27 13.91
CA GLY A 181 1.20 8.24 13.44
C GLY A 181 -0.27 8.45 13.83
N LYS A 182 -0.64 9.61 14.38
CA LYS A 182 -2.00 9.93 14.85
C LYS A 182 -2.84 10.69 13.81
N GLY A 183 -2.18 11.32 12.86
CA GLY A 183 -2.79 12.10 11.79
C GLY A 183 -2.34 11.66 10.40
N LEU A 184 -2.82 12.38 9.40
CA LEU A 184 -2.47 12.19 8.00
C LEU A 184 -1.73 13.42 7.48
N VAL A 185 -0.76 13.19 6.59
CA VAL A 185 -0.20 14.22 5.71
C VAL A 185 -0.68 13.92 4.30
N VAL A 186 -1.34 14.90 3.67
CA VAL A 186 -1.95 14.79 2.35
C VAL A 186 -1.31 15.81 1.42
N ALA A 187 -0.69 15.32 0.35
CA ALA A 187 -0.26 16.16 -0.76
C ALA A 187 -1.40 16.30 -1.77
N ALA A 188 -1.62 17.53 -2.22
CA ALA A 188 -2.70 17.88 -3.11
C ALA A 188 -2.23 18.86 -4.18
N THR A 189 -2.70 18.71 -5.41
CA THR A 189 -2.34 19.60 -6.52
C THR A 189 -3.55 20.41 -6.96
N SER A 190 -3.36 21.69 -7.22
CA SER A 190 -4.38 22.56 -7.81
C SER A 190 -3.80 23.31 -8.99
N SER A 191 -4.59 23.47 -10.04
CA SER A 191 -4.20 24.19 -11.26
C SER A 191 -5.18 25.35 -11.44
N ALA A 192 -4.77 26.54 -11.02
CA ALA A 192 -5.53 27.77 -11.20
C ALA A 192 -4.69 28.78 -12.01
N ASP A 193 -5.31 29.52 -12.93
CA ASP A 193 -4.68 30.65 -13.62
C ASP A 193 -3.33 30.34 -14.28
N ARG A 194 -3.20 29.16 -14.90
CA ARG A 194 -1.97 28.64 -15.55
C ARG A 194 -0.81 28.35 -14.59
N ARG A 195 -1.02 28.45 -13.28
CA ARG A 195 -0.05 28.05 -12.26
C ARG A 195 -0.51 26.77 -11.59
N SER A 196 0.43 25.84 -11.53
CA SER A 196 0.28 24.60 -10.78
C SER A 196 0.76 24.85 -9.35
N THR A 197 -0.03 24.47 -8.36
CA THR A 197 0.33 24.58 -6.94
C THR A 197 0.28 23.21 -6.29
N LEU A 198 1.30 22.89 -5.52
CA LEU A 198 1.32 21.74 -4.63
C LEU A 198 1.05 22.24 -3.21
N ARG A 199 0.05 21.67 -2.54
CA ARG A 199 -0.31 21.96 -1.15
C ARG A 199 -0.10 20.72 -0.30
N ILE A 200 0.41 20.95 0.90
CA ILE A 200 0.52 19.93 1.94
C ILE A 200 -0.51 20.27 3.01
N TYR A 201 -1.38 19.30 3.29
CA TYR A 201 -2.36 19.35 4.35
C TYR A 201 -1.99 18.38 5.47
N GLU A 202 -2.16 18.80 6.71
CA GLU A 202 -2.16 17.92 7.87
C GLU A 202 -3.60 17.74 8.36
N ILE A 203 -3.93 16.52 8.78
CA ILE A 203 -5.25 16.17 9.34
C ILE A 203 -5.04 15.45 10.66
N ASP A 204 -5.51 16.05 11.75
CA ASP A 204 -5.65 15.34 13.03
C ASP A 204 -6.96 14.56 13.02
N ILE A 205 -6.84 13.22 12.95
CA ILE A 205 -7.99 12.30 12.89
C ILE A 205 -8.60 12.10 14.29
N GLN A 206 -7.83 12.34 15.35
CA GLN A 206 -8.28 12.14 16.73
C GLN A 206 -9.06 13.35 17.27
N CYS A 207 -8.99 14.49 16.57
CA CYS A 207 -9.79 15.65 16.89
C CYS A 207 -11.29 15.35 16.74
N ASN A 208 -12.13 15.95 17.59
CA ASN A 208 -13.60 15.86 17.49
C ASN A 208 -14.15 16.43 16.18
N SER A 209 -13.38 17.23 15.45
CA SER A 209 -13.73 17.80 14.16
C SER A 209 -12.52 17.80 13.23
N PRO A 210 -12.18 16.64 12.63
CA PRO A 210 -11.05 16.53 11.72
C PRO A 210 -11.20 17.53 10.56
N ALA A 211 -10.12 18.24 10.24
CA ALA A 211 -10.11 19.24 9.18
C ALA A 211 -8.79 19.21 8.42
N PHE A 212 -8.81 19.64 7.17
CA PHE A 212 -7.60 19.82 6.37
C PHE A 212 -6.93 21.14 6.76
N SER A 213 -5.87 21.07 7.55
CA SER A 213 -5.06 22.23 7.90
C SER A 213 -3.93 22.39 6.88
N LYS A 214 -3.91 23.49 6.12
CA LYS A 214 -2.86 23.74 5.14
C LYS A 214 -1.54 24.03 5.86
N ALA A 215 -0.58 23.10 5.77
CA ALA A 215 0.72 23.21 6.41
C ALA A 215 1.74 23.93 5.52
N ALA A 216 1.73 23.67 4.21
CA ALA A 216 2.66 24.28 3.27
C ALA A 216 2.07 24.36 1.84
N GLU A 217 2.67 25.22 1.02
CA GLU A 217 2.34 25.37 -0.40
C GLU A 217 3.63 25.61 -1.20
N LEU A 218 3.71 25.09 -2.42
CA LEU A 218 4.82 25.28 -3.36
C LEU A 218 4.24 25.54 -4.76
N ALA A 219 4.54 26.69 -5.33
CA ALA A 219 4.09 27.07 -6.68
C ALA A 219 5.04 26.55 -7.75
N PHE A 220 4.50 26.09 -8.88
CA PHE A 220 5.22 25.67 -10.08
C PHE A 220 4.83 26.58 -11.24
N ASP A 221 5.72 27.51 -11.58
CA ASP A 221 5.51 28.46 -12.66
C ASP A 221 5.82 27.86 -14.04
N ASP A 222 6.65 26.81 -14.07
CA ASP A 222 7.14 26.13 -15.27
C ASP A 222 6.26 24.94 -15.70
N ILE A 223 5.25 24.59 -14.90
CA ILE A 223 4.35 23.45 -15.14
C ILE A 223 2.93 24.00 -15.23
N PRO A 224 2.39 24.26 -16.44
CA PRO A 224 1.09 24.93 -16.58
C PRO A 224 -0.06 24.07 -16.06
N HIS A 225 0.06 22.74 -16.14
CA HIS A 225 -0.91 21.79 -15.64
C HIS A 225 -0.21 20.56 -15.06
N PHE A 226 -0.47 20.25 -13.79
CA PHE A 226 -0.25 18.91 -13.24
C PHE A 226 -1.11 17.92 -14.05
N SER A 227 -0.56 17.30 -15.09
CA SER A 227 -1.20 16.15 -15.70
C SER A 227 -1.36 15.06 -14.64
N SER A 228 -2.43 14.25 -14.75
CA SER A 228 -2.71 13.09 -13.90
C SER A 228 -1.55 12.07 -13.79
N LEU A 229 -0.53 12.21 -14.65
CA LEU A 229 0.65 11.36 -14.78
C LEU A 229 1.81 11.74 -13.84
N MET A 230 1.68 12.78 -13.01
CA MET A 230 2.73 13.08 -12.04
C MET A 230 2.66 12.09 -10.87
N ASN A 231 3.80 11.45 -10.63
CA ASN A 231 4.00 10.56 -9.51
C ASN A 231 4.63 11.33 -8.34
N PHE A 232 4.16 11.02 -7.15
CA PHE A 232 4.52 11.69 -5.91
C PHE A 232 4.96 10.64 -4.90
N HIS A 233 6.09 10.87 -4.24
CA HIS A 233 6.48 10.12 -3.05
C HIS A 233 6.46 11.07 -1.86
N LEU A 234 5.48 10.89 -0.98
CA LEU A 234 5.27 11.72 0.20
C LEU A 234 5.72 10.98 1.46
N THR A 235 6.49 11.69 2.28
CA THR A 235 6.80 11.34 3.67
C THR A 235 6.24 12.42 4.60
N SER A 236 6.40 12.23 5.91
CA SER A 236 5.90 13.15 6.92
C SER A 236 6.58 14.53 6.92
N SER A 237 7.71 14.72 6.22
CA SER A 237 8.44 15.99 6.16
C SER A 237 8.92 16.36 4.75
N ASN A 238 9.07 15.38 3.85
CA ASN A 238 9.60 15.56 2.51
C ASN A 238 8.65 15.02 1.44
N ILE A 239 8.65 15.65 0.27
CA ILE A 239 8.00 15.13 -0.92
C ILE A 239 8.97 15.12 -2.10
N VAL A 240 9.00 14.00 -2.83
CA VAL A 240 9.68 13.89 -4.13
C VAL A 240 8.63 13.87 -5.23
N ILE A 241 8.89 14.66 -6.26
CA ILE A 241 7.98 14.93 -7.37
C ILE A 241 8.70 14.67 -8.68
N HIS A 242 8.07 13.88 -9.56
CA HIS A 242 8.52 13.73 -10.94
C HIS A 242 7.93 14.83 -11.82
N CYS A 243 8.74 15.83 -12.18
CA CYS A 243 8.41 16.82 -13.19
C CYS A 243 9.01 16.35 -14.53
N ARG A 244 8.29 16.53 -15.64
CA ARG A 244 8.63 15.93 -16.96
C ARG A 244 10.13 15.91 -17.33
N THR A 245 10.88 16.96 -16.97
CA THR A 245 12.31 17.11 -17.28
C THR A 245 13.24 17.03 -16.07
N TYR A 246 12.72 16.99 -14.84
CA TYR A 246 13.51 17.01 -13.60
C TYR A 246 12.78 16.34 -12.42
N PHE A 247 13.53 15.85 -11.45
CA PHE A 247 12.98 15.56 -10.14
C PHE A 247 13.08 16.78 -9.23
N ALA A 248 12.06 17.00 -8.42
CA ALA A 248 12.10 17.97 -7.32
C ALA A 248 11.96 17.22 -5.99
N SER A 249 12.76 17.61 -5.00
CA SER A 249 12.63 17.19 -3.61
C SER A 249 12.42 18.43 -2.75
N TRP A 250 11.41 18.40 -1.89
CA TRP A 250 11.01 19.52 -1.06
C TRP A 250 10.67 19.08 0.37
N ASN A 251 11.53 19.46 1.31
CA ASN A 251 11.27 19.34 2.73
C ASN A 251 10.48 20.57 3.18
N TRP A 252 9.17 20.38 3.27
CA TRP A 252 8.23 21.47 3.53
C TRP A 252 8.27 21.94 4.99
N LYS A 253 8.72 21.10 5.93
CA LYS A 253 8.91 21.47 7.34
C LYS A 253 10.11 22.37 7.54
N GLU A 254 11.22 22.06 6.89
CA GLU A 254 12.46 22.84 6.97
C GLU A 254 12.53 23.98 5.96
N ARG A 255 11.57 24.07 5.04
CA ARG A 255 11.57 25.00 3.89
C ARG A 255 12.84 24.90 3.06
N THR A 256 13.31 23.66 2.88
CA THR A 256 14.48 23.37 2.06
C THR A 256 14.07 22.55 0.85
N GLY A 257 14.79 22.70 -0.26
CA GLY A 257 14.54 21.87 -1.43
C GLY A 257 15.67 21.89 -2.45
N CYS A 258 15.55 21.02 -3.45
CA CYS A 258 16.41 20.99 -4.61
C CYS A 258 15.67 20.38 -5.81
N LYS A 259 16.22 20.59 -7.01
CA LYS A 259 15.79 19.89 -8.22
C LYS A 259 16.98 19.41 -9.03
N TRP A 260 16.80 18.36 -9.82
CA TRP A 260 17.85 17.85 -10.70
C TRP A 260 17.28 17.26 -11.99
N PRO A 261 17.94 17.50 -13.15
CA PRO A 261 17.45 17.03 -14.45
C PRO A 261 17.52 15.51 -14.57
N ILE A 262 16.56 14.93 -15.30
CA ILE A 262 16.47 13.46 -15.53
C ILE A 262 17.35 13.03 -16.71
N GLY A 263 17.49 13.88 -17.73
CA GLY A 263 18.23 13.58 -18.96
C GLY A 263 17.68 14.36 -20.16
N LYS A 264 18.22 14.09 -21.36
CA LYS A 264 17.78 14.73 -22.62
C LYS A 264 16.53 14.11 -23.23
N GLU A 265 16.19 12.89 -22.83
CA GLU A 265 15.02 12.19 -23.35
C GLU A 265 13.87 12.42 -22.38
N GLU A 266 12.78 13.02 -22.85
CA GLU A 266 11.53 13.08 -22.10
C GLU A 266 11.07 11.64 -21.91
N ILE A 267 11.15 11.16 -20.67
CA ILE A 267 10.64 9.84 -20.35
C ILE A 267 9.18 10.02 -19.93
N SER A 268 8.29 10.00 -20.92
CA SER A 268 6.85 9.92 -20.66
C SER A 268 6.55 8.62 -19.92
N ASP A 269 5.68 8.69 -18.91
CA ASP A 269 5.12 7.54 -18.19
C ASP A 269 6.08 6.78 -17.25
N LEU A 270 7.02 7.48 -16.62
CA LEU A 270 7.85 6.90 -15.56
C LEU A 270 7.07 6.62 -14.29
N SER A 271 7.06 5.37 -13.88
CA SER A 271 6.70 5.00 -12.51
C SER A 271 7.89 5.26 -11.59
N ILE A 272 7.66 6.02 -10.51
CA ILE A 272 8.70 6.36 -9.54
C ILE A 272 8.43 5.66 -8.21
N TYR A 273 9.51 5.28 -7.54
CA TYR A 273 9.49 4.80 -6.17
C TYR A 273 10.50 5.59 -5.36
N GLY A 274 10.02 6.36 -4.40
CA GLY A 274 10.88 6.98 -3.40
C GLY A 274 11.06 6.06 -2.20
N ILE A 275 12.26 6.08 -1.63
CA ILE A 275 12.56 5.50 -0.33
C ILE A 275 13.68 6.29 0.31
N ASP A 276 13.42 6.84 1.50
CA ASP A 276 14.32 7.76 2.20
C ASP A 276 14.85 8.86 1.25
N ASP A 277 16.17 8.96 1.12
CA ASP A 277 16.89 9.88 0.23
C ASP A 277 17.20 9.23 -1.13
N THR A 278 16.38 8.31 -1.62
CA THR A 278 16.59 7.61 -2.90
C THR A 278 15.35 7.62 -3.77
N VAL A 279 15.54 7.89 -5.06
CA VAL A 279 14.52 7.79 -6.10
C VAL A 279 14.91 6.67 -7.04
N ILE A 280 14.03 5.69 -7.18
CA ILE A 280 14.16 4.57 -8.10
C ILE A 280 13.13 4.73 -9.20
N VAL A 281 13.59 4.64 -10.43
CA VAL A 281 12.75 4.70 -11.63
C VAL A 281 13.02 3.47 -12.46
N PHE A 282 11.95 2.88 -12.98
CA PHE A 282 12.05 1.84 -13.99
C PHE A 282 11.73 2.46 -15.35
N ASP A 283 12.69 2.46 -16.27
CA ASP A 283 12.54 3.07 -17.58
C ASP A 283 12.03 2.09 -18.65
N ASN A 284 11.73 2.62 -19.84
CA ASN A 284 11.24 1.84 -20.98
C ASN A 284 12.29 0.84 -21.53
N ASP A 285 13.56 1.04 -21.22
CA ASP A 285 14.66 0.12 -21.57
C ASP A 285 14.78 -1.04 -20.57
N ASN A 286 13.81 -1.19 -19.65
CA ASN A 286 13.80 -2.16 -18.57
C ASN A 286 15.00 -2.03 -17.62
N GLN A 287 15.49 -0.80 -17.40
CA GLN A 287 16.60 -0.50 -16.52
C GLN A 287 16.12 0.24 -15.28
N PHE A 288 16.79 -0.04 -14.16
CA PHE A 288 16.63 0.76 -12.97
C PHE A 288 17.58 1.96 -13.05
N ASN A 289 17.01 3.16 -13.02
CA ASN A 289 17.75 4.39 -12.81
C ASN A 289 17.54 4.81 -11.36
N ILE A 290 18.64 4.98 -10.63
CA ILE A 290 18.61 5.25 -9.20
C ILE A 290 19.35 6.55 -8.92
N TRP A 291 18.69 7.48 -8.24
CA TRP A 291 19.28 8.75 -7.80
C TRP A 291 19.27 8.81 -6.29
N ASP A 292 20.40 9.18 -5.70
CA ASP A 292 20.37 9.70 -4.34
C ASP A 292 19.87 11.15 -4.40
N VAL A 293 18.93 11.49 -3.52
CA VAL A 293 18.38 12.83 -3.39
C VAL A 293 19.52 13.76 -2.94
N PRO A 294 19.80 14.86 -3.67
CA PRO A 294 20.81 15.83 -3.24
C PRO A 294 20.45 16.47 -1.90
N ASP A 295 21.46 16.94 -1.16
CA ASP A 295 21.22 17.78 0.00
C ASP A 295 20.30 18.96 -0.37
N HIS A 296 19.37 19.31 0.50
CA HIS A 296 18.48 20.43 0.23
C HIS A 296 19.19 21.78 0.45
N SER A 297 18.66 22.83 -0.15
CA SER A 297 19.09 24.22 0.09
C SER A 297 17.91 25.02 0.64
N GLN A 298 18.18 26.03 1.45
CA GLN A 298 17.16 26.93 1.98
C GLN A 298 16.41 27.65 0.85
N LEU A 299 15.09 27.70 0.93
CA LEU A 299 14.23 28.39 -0.04
C LEU A 299 13.91 29.80 0.46
N SER A 300 14.09 30.80 -0.42
CA SER A 300 13.72 32.18 -0.11
C SER A 300 12.21 32.39 -0.20
N GLN A 301 11.58 31.75 -1.19
CA GLN A 301 10.14 31.71 -1.40
C GLN A 301 9.69 30.28 -1.73
N PRO A 302 8.41 29.95 -1.47
CA PRO A 302 7.82 28.67 -1.84
C PRO A 302 7.50 28.60 -3.35
N SER A 303 8.52 28.65 -4.21
CA SER A 303 8.41 28.47 -5.67
C SER A 303 9.39 27.42 -6.20
N SER A 304 8.99 26.70 -7.26
CA SER A 304 9.83 25.76 -8.00
C SER A 304 11.07 26.42 -8.61
N ASN A 305 11.00 27.74 -8.86
CA ASN A 305 12.11 28.54 -9.35
C ASN A 305 13.23 28.71 -8.30
N ASP A 306 12.88 28.67 -7.01
CA ASP A 306 13.83 28.79 -5.90
C ASP A 306 14.49 27.46 -5.53
N LEU A 307 13.99 26.33 -6.05
CA LEU A 307 14.62 25.03 -5.85
C LEU A 307 16.02 25.03 -6.48
N ALA A 308 17.05 24.87 -5.65
CA ALA A 308 18.43 24.81 -6.10
C ALA A 308 18.62 23.68 -7.12
N ASN A 309 19.10 24.02 -8.32
CA ASN A 309 19.44 23.03 -9.33
C ASN A 309 20.75 22.33 -8.95
N LYS A 310 20.67 21.05 -8.59
CA LYS A 310 21.79 20.22 -8.16
C LYS A 310 21.94 19.02 -9.09
N PRO A 311 22.62 19.16 -10.25
CA PRO A 311 22.72 18.09 -11.23
C PRO A 311 23.21 16.78 -10.63
N ARG A 312 22.45 15.70 -10.84
CA ARG A 312 22.80 14.34 -10.46
C ARG A 312 22.62 13.43 -11.64
N ARG A 313 23.57 12.52 -11.83
CA ARG A 313 23.45 11.44 -12.82
C ARG A 313 22.83 10.22 -12.14
N PRO A 314 21.93 9.48 -12.83
CA PRO A 314 21.46 8.21 -12.31
C PRO A 314 22.63 7.23 -12.18
N LYS A 315 22.62 6.46 -11.09
CA LYS A 315 23.39 5.25 -10.93
C LYS A 315 22.59 4.15 -11.62
N ARG A 316 22.95 3.84 -12.86
CA ARG A 316 22.24 2.85 -13.69
C ARG A 316 22.53 1.45 -13.19
N PHE A 317 21.47 0.70 -12.95
CA PHE A 317 21.54 -0.72 -12.65
C PHE A 317 20.88 -1.49 -13.80
N HIS A 318 21.72 -2.10 -14.63
CA HIS A 318 21.25 -2.82 -15.81
C HIS A 318 20.63 -4.15 -15.37
N ARG A 319 19.37 -4.38 -15.74
CA ARG A 319 18.79 -5.72 -15.69
C ARG A 319 19.56 -6.57 -16.69
N PRO A 320 20.14 -7.73 -16.33
CA PRO A 320 20.72 -8.63 -17.32
C PRO A 320 19.60 -9.07 -18.27
N ALA A 321 19.51 -8.42 -19.43
CA ALA A 321 18.49 -8.68 -20.41
C ALA A 321 18.66 -10.11 -20.95
N LYS A 322 17.58 -10.89 -20.95
CA LYS A 322 17.45 -12.01 -21.87
C LYS A 322 16.93 -11.43 -23.19
N THR A 323 17.74 -11.59 -24.24
CA THR A 323 17.42 -11.40 -25.67
C THR A 323 17.01 -9.98 -26.11
N PRO A 324 17.92 -9.22 -26.77
CA PRO A 324 17.66 -7.89 -27.35
C PRO A 324 16.61 -7.79 -28.46
N ALA A 325 15.87 -8.85 -28.79
CA ALA A 325 15.23 -8.96 -30.11
C ALA A 325 13.81 -8.33 -30.23
N LEU A 326 13.13 -7.96 -29.15
CA LEU A 326 11.72 -7.50 -29.20
C LEU A 326 11.38 -6.32 -28.27
N ALA A 327 12.39 -5.55 -27.83
CA ALA A 327 12.29 -4.59 -26.71
C ALA A 327 11.44 -3.32 -26.96
N THR A 328 10.67 -3.19 -28.03
CA THR A 328 10.14 -1.87 -28.43
C THR A 328 8.81 -1.45 -27.83
N HIS A 329 8.02 -2.29 -27.12
CA HIS A 329 6.65 -1.89 -26.69
C HIS A 329 6.11 -2.55 -25.40
N TRP A 330 6.93 -2.81 -24.40
CA TRP A 330 6.45 -3.45 -23.17
C TRP A 330 5.92 -2.39 -22.19
N ASN A 331 4.62 -2.42 -21.90
CA ASN A 331 4.07 -1.65 -20.79
C ASN A 331 4.48 -2.36 -19.50
N THR A 332 5.57 -1.90 -18.89
CA THR A 332 6.00 -2.43 -17.59
C THR A 332 5.37 -1.62 -16.47
N ILE A 333 4.53 -2.30 -15.71
CA ILE A 333 3.89 -1.76 -14.52
C ILE A 333 4.84 -1.93 -13.34
N PHE A 334 4.89 -0.93 -12.47
CA PHE A 334 5.82 -0.87 -11.35
C PHE A 334 5.08 -0.58 -10.05
N SER A 335 5.36 -1.38 -9.02
CA SER A 335 4.84 -1.18 -7.67
C SER A 335 5.93 -1.41 -6.64
N GLY A 336 5.79 -0.77 -5.49
CA GLY A 336 6.70 -0.94 -4.37
C GLY A 336 5.98 -0.94 -3.03
N THR A 337 6.72 -1.32 -1.98
CA THR A 337 6.21 -1.30 -0.61
C THR A 337 5.84 0.13 -0.19
N PRO A 338 4.64 0.37 0.36
CA PRO A 338 4.17 1.72 0.64
C PRO A 338 4.97 2.38 1.77
N VAL A 339 4.99 3.73 1.80
CA VAL A 339 5.63 4.52 2.88
C VAL A 339 5.12 4.16 4.29
N TRP A 340 3.89 3.65 4.36
CA TRP A 340 3.25 3.13 5.56
C TRP A 340 4.03 1.97 6.20
N GLN A 341 4.81 1.23 5.42
CA GLN A 341 5.58 0.06 5.84
C GLN A 341 7.10 0.30 5.78
N ARG A 342 7.54 1.56 5.94
CA ARG A 342 8.96 1.97 5.82
C ARG A 342 9.92 1.26 6.79
N HIS A 343 9.43 0.73 7.90
CA HIS A 343 10.22 -0.02 8.89
C HIS A 343 10.37 -1.50 8.53
N LEU A 344 9.68 -1.99 7.51
CA LEU A 344 9.86 -3.33 6.96
C LEU A 344 10.88 -3.32 5.81
N PRO A 345 11.52 -4.47 5.51
CA PRO A 345 12.39 -4.59 4.35
C PRO A 345 11.63 -4.19 3.07
N PRO A 346 12.14 -3.24 2.28
CA PRO A 346 11.42 -2.72 1.13
C PRO A 346 11.53 -3.67 -0.08
N TYR A 347 10.43 -3.78 -0.83
CA TYR A 347 10.34 -4.61 -2.04
C TYR A 347 9.81 -3.82 -3.22
N LEU A 348 10.26 -4.18 -4.42
CA LEU A 348 9.76 -3.68 -5.69
C LEU A 348 9.26 -4.84 -6.53
N CYS A 349 8.21 -4.59 -7.29
CA CYS A 349 7.65 -5.53 -8.25
C CYS A 349 7.53 -4.84 -9.60
N THR A 350 8.08 -5.47 -10.64
CA THR A 350 7.83 -5.10 -12.04
C THR A 350 6.95 -6.18 -12.65
N MET A 351 5.88 -5.77 -13.32
CA MET A 351 5.02 -6.67 -14.07
C MET A 351 5.01 -6.22 -15.53
N SER A 352 5.50 -7.07 -16.42
CA SER A 352 5.55 -6.75 -17.84
C SER A 352 4.34 -7.32 -18.55
N VAL A 353 3.61 -6.44 -19.25
CA VAL A 353 2.44 -6.81 -20.03
C VAL A 353 2.85 -6.86 -21.51
N ASP A 354 2.85 -8.06 -22.11
CA ASP A 354 3.06 -8.19 -23.54
C ASP A 354 1.79 -7.78 -24.29
N GLY A 355 1.86 -6.70 -25.05
CA GLY A 355 0.73 -6.16 -25.79
C GLY A 355 0.55 -6.74 -27.19
N ARG A 356 1.51 -7.53 -27.71
CA ARG A 356 1.65 -7.72 -29.17
C ARG A 356 1.47 -9.13 -29.71
N THR A 357 1.47 -10.17 -28.88
CA THR A 357 1.44 -11.52 -29.41
C THR A 357 0.19 -12.28 -28.98
N ASP A 358 -0.52 -12.82 -29.97
CA ASP A 358 -1.46 -13.94 -29.78
C ASP A 358 -0.73 -15.19 -29.21
N ASP A 359 0.61 -15.18 -29.19
CA ASP A 359 1.42 -16.16 -28.48
C ASP A 359 1.24 -15.99 -26.96
N LEU A 360 0.72 -17.05 -26.36
CA LEU A 360 0.30 -17.26 -24.97
C LEU A 360 1.41 -17.08 -23.90
N GLN A 361 2.51 -16.38 -24.20
CA GLN A 361 3.58 -16.12 -23.24
C GLN A 361 3.15 -15.00 -22.28
N GLY A 362 2.40 -15.39 -21.23
CA GLY A 362 1.75 -14.49 -20.29
C GLY A 362 2.65 -13.54 -19.50
N ASN A 363 2.00 -12.60 -18.80
CA ASN A 363 2.62 -11.54 -18.00
C ASN A 363 3.77 -12.08 -17.10
N GLU A 364 4.98 -11.53 -17.25
CA GLU A 364 6.11 -11.85 -16.37
C GLU A 364 6.11 -10.88 -15.18
N LEU A 365 6.19 -11.44 -13.97
CA LEU A 365 6.46 -10.67 -12.76
C LEU A 365 7.88 -10.91 -12.30
N ALA A 366 8.58 -9.84 -11.94
CA ALA A 366 9.87 -9.91 -11.29
C ALA A 366 9.82 -9.16 -9.96
N LEU A 367 10.18 -9.87 -8.89
CA LEU A 367 10.21 -9.35 -7.53
C LEU A 367 11.66 -9.03 -7.14
N TYR A 368 11.88 -7.85 -6.61
CA TYR A 368 13.17 -7.36 -6.16
C TYR A 368 13.09 -6.99 -4.68
N SER A 369 14.09 -7.38 -3.90
CA SER A 369 14.34 -6.80 -2.58
C SER A 369 15.23 -5.57 -2.75
N LEU A 370 14.98 -4.51 -2.01
CA LEU A 370 15.89 -3.37 -1.97
C LEU A 370 16.91 -3.57 -0.85
N GLN A 371 18.18 -3.74 -1.22
CA GLN A 371 19.27 -3.86 -0.27
C GLN A 371 19.89 -2.48 -0.01
N GLN A 372 19.91 -2.08 1.26
CA GLN A 372 20.55 -0.84 1.68
C GLN A 372 22.07 -1.07 1.78
N HIS A 373 22.83 -0.14 1.22
CA HIS A 373 24.28 -0.09 1.35
C HIS A 373 24.67 0.97 2.41
N VAL A 374 25.85 0.79 3.01
CA VAL A 374 26.39 1.76 3.97
C VAL A 374 26.58 3.12 3.29
N LYS A 375 26.04 4.18 3.90
CA LYS A 375 26.17 5.56 3.43
C LYS A 375 27.66 5.92 3.29
N GLY A 376 28.09 6.29 2.08
CA GLY A 376 29.46 6.77 1.83
C GLY A 376 30.11 6.29 0.54
N ALA A 377 29.61 5.21 -0.08
CA ALA A 377 30.08 4.80 -1.40
C ALA A 377 29.49 5.72 -2.48
N SER A 378 30.25 6.70 -2.96
CA SER A 378 29.77 7.68 -3.95
C SER A 378 29.29 7.07 -5.27
N PHE A 379 29.79 5.88 -5.63
CA PHE A 379 29.49 5.19 -6.87
C PHE A 379 28.34 4.16 -6.78
N MET A 380 28.01 3.67 -5.58
CA MET A 380 26.89 2.72 -5.39
C MET A 380 25.64 3.46 -4.92
N PRO A 381 24.44 3.13 -5.43
CA PRO A 381 23.23 3.73 -4.91
C PRO A 381 23.03 3.31 -3.45
N MET A 382 22.37 4.15 -2.66
CA MET A 382 22.04 3.78 -1.27
C MET A 382 21.19 2.52 -1.22
N TYR A 383 20.30 2.33 -2.19
CA TYR A 383 19.49 1.13 -2.35
C TYR A 383 19.77 0.47 -3.71
N THR A 384 20.03 -0.84 -3.71
CA THR A 384 20.15 -1.62 -4.94
C THR A 384 18.99 -2.63 -5.05
N PRO A 385 18.22 -2.61 -6.14
CA PRO A 385 17.27 -3.67 -6.44
C PRO A 385 17.99 -4.99 -6.72
N VAL A 386 17.76 -5.98 -5.87
CA VAL A 386 18.28 -7.34 -6.04
C VAL A 386 17.11 -8.23 -6.45
N LEU A 387 17.18 -8.77 -7.68
CA LEU A 387 16.19 -9.72 -8.17
C LEU A 387 16.15 -10.91 -7.22
N GLN A 388 14.96 -11.21 -6.69
CA GLN A 388 14.76 -12.35 -5.79
C GLN A 388 14.24 -13.55 -6.57
N ARG A 389 13.15 -13.36 -7.31
CA ARG A 389 12.47 -14.41 -8.06
C ARG A 389 11.66 -13.81 -9.21
N LYS A 390 11.22 -14.68 -10.12
CA LYS A 390 10.31 -14.35 -11.22
C LYS A 390 9.08 -15.24 -11.18
N ALA A 391 7.96 -14.80 -11.73
CA ALA A 391 6.82 -15.65 -12.00
C ALA A 391 6.42 -15.50 -13.46
N LYS A 392 6.13 -16.62 -14.11
CA LYS A 392 5.42 -16.63 -15.38
C LYS A 392 3.94 -16.66 -15.05
N ALA A 393 3.17 -15.75 -15.61
CA ALA A 393 1.73 -15.62 -15.41
C ALA A 393 1.34 -15.33 -13.94
N VAL A 394 1.30 -14.03 -13.58
CA VAL A 394 0.81 -13.56 -12.26
C VAL A 394 -0.59 -14.05 -11.94
N PHE A 395 -1.43 -14.17 -12.97
CA PHE A 395 -2.85 -14.50 -12.88
C PHE A 395 -3.17 -15.76 -13.72
N SER A 396 -2.29 -16.77 -13.70
CA SER A 396 -2.38 -18.04 -14.46
C SER A 396 -2.70 -17.86 -15.96
N ASP A 397 -3.31 -18.86 -16.62
CA ASP A 397 -3.69 -18.89 -18.05
C ASP A 397 -4.71 -17.79 -18.44
N TYR A 398 -4.91 -16.80 -17.58
CA TYR A 398 -5.75 -15.67 -17.84
C TYR A 398 -5.05 -14.66 -18.74
N TYR A 399 -5.44 -14.69 -20.01
CA TYR A 399 -4.99 -13.78 -21.08
C TYR A 399 -5.44 -12.33 -20.91
N GLU A 400 -5.98 -11.99 -19.75
CA GLU A 400 -6.53 -10.67 -19.56
C GLU A 400 -5.41 -9.65 -19.37
N ARG A 401 -5.52 -8.58 -20.15
CA ARG A 401 -4.65 -7.43 -20.02
C ARG A 401 -4.86 -6.82 -18.64
N VAL A 402 -3.82 -6.89 -17.83
CA VAL A 402 -3.79 -6.19 -16.56
C VAL A 402 -3.71 -4.70 -16.85
N SER A 403 -4.58 -3.92 -16.20
CA SER A 403 -4.55 -2.47 -16.32
C SER A 403 -3.22 -1.90 -15.83
N GLU A 404 -2.85 -0.73 -16.32
CA GLU A 404 -1.61 -0.03 -15.93
C GLU A 404 -1.55 0.31 -14.43
N LEU A 405 -2.68 0.23 -13.72
CA LEU A 405 -2.79 0.56 -12.31
C LEU A 405 -2.73 -0.70 -11.43
N VAL A 406 -1.68 -0.76 -10.62
CA VAL A 406 -1.52 -1.72 -9.54
C VAL A 406 -1.55 -0.98 -8.20
N SER A 407 -2.08 -1.64 -7.17
CA SER A 407 -1.96 -1.11 -5.81
C SER A 407 -0.52 -1.24 -5.28
N PRO A 408 -0.19 -0.52 -4.21
CA PRO A 408 1.08 -0.71 -3.51
C PRO A 408 1.29 -2.16 -3.08
N LEU A 409 2.55 -2.56 -2.98
CA LEU A 409 2.93 -3.92 -2.59
C LEU A 409 2.95 -4.06 -1.07
N TYR A 410 1.83 -4.45 -0.46
CA TYR A 410 1.71 -4.54 0.99
C TYR A 410 2.33 -5.84 1.53
N GLN A 411 3.16 -5.74 2.57
CA GLN A 411 3.56 -6.90 3.37
C GLN A 411 2.48 -7.27 4.37
N SER A 412 2.00 -8.51 4.34
CA SER A 412 0.98 -9.07 5.24
C SER A 412 1.43 -10.45 5.69
N GLY A 413 1.79 -10.60 6.97
CA GLY A 413 2.39 -11.85 7.44
C GLY A 413 3.77 -12.07 6.81
N ASP A 414 3.93 -13.25 6.25
CA ASP A 414 5.07 -13.72 5.45
C ASP A 414 4.81 -13.59 3.93
N HIS A 415 3.82 -12.77 3.54
CA HIS A 415 3.41 -12.59 2.15
C HIS A 415 3.46 -11.11 1.71
N LEU A 416 3.69 -10.90 0.42
CA LEU A 416 3.44 -9.66 -0.29
C LEU A 416 2.10 -9.77 -0.99
N VAL A 417 1.27 -8.76 -0.85
CA VAL A 417 -0.10 -8.72 -1.38
C VAL A 417 -0.28 -7.42 -2.15
N PHE A 418 -0.74 -7.53 -3.39
CA PHE A 418 -1.15 -6.40 -4.20
C PHE A 418 -2.39 -6.79 -5.00
N CYS A 419 -2.98 -5.80 -5.66
CA CYS A 419 -4.07 -6.02 -6.58
C CYS A 419 -3.82 -5.27 -7.88
N ALA A 420 -4.43 -5.77 -8.95
CA ALA A 420 -4.43 -5.14 -10.25
C ALA A 420 -5.83 -5.24 -10.84
N SER A 421 -6.29 -4.20 -11.52
CA SER A 421 -7.56 -4.27 -12.25
C SER A 421 -7.34 -5.02 -13.55
N SER A 422 -8.31 -5.82 -13.97
CA SER A 422 -8.33 -6.37 -15.30
C SER A 422 -9.07 -5.45 -16.27
N SER A 423 -8.55 -5.32 -17.49
CA SER A 423 -9.22 -4.64 -18.59
C SER A 423 -10.12 -5.57 -19.43
N GLN A 424 -10.55 -6.73 -18.93
CA GLN A 424 -11.46 -7.63 -19.66
C GLN A 424 -12.55 -8.22 -18.75
N SER A 425 -12.19 -8.79 -17.59
CA SER A 425 -13.15 -9.46 -16.68
C SER A 425 -13.98 -8.55 -15.82
N GLU A 426 -13.73 -7.25 -15.90
CA GLU A 426 -14.36 -6.31 -15.00
C GLU A 426 -14.14 -6.70 -13.53
N ALA A 427 -12.96 -7.22 -13.23
CA ALA A 427 -12.63 -7.69 -11.89
C ALA A 427 -11.31 -7.10 -11.41
N THR A 428 -11.18 -7.03 -10.08
CA THR A 428 -9.89 -6.74 -9.44
C THR A 428 -9.25 -8.06 -9.03
N LEU A 429 -8.07 -8.35 -9.57
CA LEU A 429 -7.31 -9.54 -9.20
C LEU A 429 -6.41 -9.19 -8.03
N VAL A 430 -6.48 -9.98 -6.95
CA VAL A 430 -5.56 -9.88 -5.82
C VAL A 430 -4.57 -11.02 -5.91
N ALA A 431 -3.29 -10.71 -5.83
CA ALA A 431 -2.21 -11.68 -5.75
C ALA A 431 -1.56 -11.64 -4.37
N ALA A 432 -1.29 -12.82 -3.81
CA ALA A 432 -0.50 -13.03 -2.61
C ALA A 432 0.68 -13.94 -2.94
N MET A 433 1.88 -13.52 -2.56
CA MET A 433 3.10 -14.27 -2.81
C MET A 433 3.99 -14.31 -1.57
N PRO A 434 4.64 -15.45 -1.25
CA PRO A 434 5.49 -15.52 -0.08
C PRO A 434 6.71 -14.60 -0.25
N ILE A 435 7.12 -13.99 0.86
CA ILE A 435 8.33 -13.18 0.92
C ILE A 435 9.54 -14.10 0.73
N PRO A 436 10.35 -13.92 -0.33
CA PRO A 436 11.52 -14.75 -0.55
C PRO A 436 12.57 -14.47 0.54
N LYS A 437 13.07 -15.55 1.15
CA LYS A 437 14.17 -15.49 2.12
C LYS A 437 15.54 -15.44 1.45
N GLU A 438 15.62 -15.95 0.22
CA GLU A 438 16.82 -16.04 -0.59
C GLU A 438 16.47 -16.02 -2.07
N TYR A 439 17.47 -15.69 -2.89
CA TYR A 439 17.38 -15.76 -4.34
C TYR A 439 17.08 -17.20 -4.77
N SER A 440 16.11 -17.37 -5.67
CA SER A 440 15.83 -18.66 -6.30
C SER A 440 15.51 -18.49 -7.78
N LYS A 441 15.94 -19.47 -8.58
CA LYS A 441 15.54 -19.59 -9.99
C LYS A 441 14.15 -20.17 -10.15
N GLU A 442 13.62 -20.79 -9.10
CA GLU A 442 12.25 -21.33 -9.10
C GLU A 442 11.23 -20.19 -9.20
N PRO A 443 10.11 -20.44 -9.90
CA PRO A 443 9.06 -19.45 -9.98
C PRO A 443 8.51 -19.12 -8.59
N ILE A 444 8.04 -17.89 -8.41
CA ILE A 444 7.31 -17.51 -7.19
C ILE A 444 5.97 -18.26 -7.22
N PRO A 445 5.61 -19.03 -6.18
CA PRO A 445 4.26 -19.53 -6.05
C PRO A 445 3.35 -18.34 -5.75
N ILE A 446 2.47 -18.00 -6.69
CA ILE A 446 1.51 -16.91 -6.53
C ILE A 446 0.13 -17.53 -6.33
N SER A 447 -0.50 -17.20 -5.21
CA SER A 447 -1.94 -17.41 -5.04
C SER A 447 -2.66 -16.16 -5.50
N TYR A 448 -3.78 -16.30 -6.18
CA TYR A 448 -4.58 -15.15 -6.57
C TYR A 448 -6.07 -15.44 -6.37
N MET A 449 -6.84 -14.36 -6.27
CA MET A 449 -8.28 -14.39 -6.03
C MET A 449 -8.93 -13.27 -6.82
N MET A 450 -10.08 -13.55 -7.43
CA MET A 450 -10.85 -12.56 -8.16
C MET A 450 -11.82 -11.85 -7.21
N LEU A 451 -11.72 -10.52 -7.16
CA LEU A 451 -12.64 -9.65 -6.47
C LEU A 451 -13.64 -9.10 -7.50
N SER A 452 -14.88 -9.58 -7.43
CA SER A 452 -16.00 -9.03 -8.19
C SER A 452 -17.09 -8.53 -7.24
N ASP A 453 -17.98 -7.66 -7.74
CA ASP A 453 -19.13 -7.18 -6.98
C ASP A 453 -20.36 -8.10 -7.09
N GLY A 454 -20.28 -9.13 -7.95
CA GLY A 454 -21.32 -10.13 -8.20
C GLY A 454 -22.59 -9.58 -8.85
N LEU A 455 -22.67 -8.27 -9.13
CA LEU A 455 -23.86 -7.61 -9.65
C LEU A 455 -23.91 -7.57 -11.19
N GLY A 456 -22.92 -8.16 -11.86
CA GLY A 456 -22.82 -8.14 -13.32
C GLY A 456 -22.72 -6.74 -13.91
N GLY A 457 -22.34 -5.76 -13.08
CA GLY A 457 -22.13 -4.38 -13.50
C GLY A 457 -20.73 -4.22 -14.06
N THR A 458 -20.62 -3.44 -15.14
CA THR A 458 -19.35 -3.28 -15.84
C THR A 458 -18.33 -2.49 -15.02
N PHE A 459 -17.26 -3.13 -14.51
CA PHE A 459 -16.08 -2.40 -14.03
C PHE A 459 -15.37 -1.81 -15.24
N ASN A 460 -15.66 -0.55 -15.50
CA ASN A 460 -15.11 0.05 -16.69
C ASN A 460 -13.58 0.23 -16.67
N HIS A 461 -13.04 0.25 -17.88
CA HIS A 461 -11.63 0.14 -18.22
C HIS A 461 -10.89 1.48 -18.37
N PHE A 462 -11.40 2.60 -17.83
CA PHE A 462 -10.60 3.82 -17.90
C PHE A 462 -9.40 3.71 -16.95
N ILE A 463 -8.24 3.64 -17.60
CA ILE A 463 -6.83 3.59 -17.16
C ILE A 463 -6.46 4.61 -16.05
N THR A 464 -7.38 5.46 -15.58
CA THR A 464 -7.05 6.62 -14.75
C THR A 464 -7.65 6.65 -13.35
N VAL A 465 -8.60 5.77 -13.01
CA VAL A 465 -9.22 5.77 -11.67
C VAL A 465 -8.50 4.77 -10.77
N HIS A 466 -7.82 5.28 -9.75
CA HIS A 466 -7.15 4.44 -8.76
C HIS A 466 -8.17 3.70 -7.88
N ASN A 467 -8.02 2.37 -7.77
CA ASN A 467 -8.72 1.57 -6.78
C ASN A 467 -8.04 1.70 -5.41
N GLY A 468 -8.83 1.90 -4.37
CA GLY A 468 -8.36 1.84 -2.98
C GLY A 468 -8.41 0.40 -2.46
N PHE A 469 -7.27 -0.25 -2.32
CA PHE A 469 -7.17 -1.61 -1.80
C PHE A 469 -6.37 -1.66 -0.49
N CYS A 470 -6.89 -2.39 0.50
CA CYS A 470 -6.20 -2.64 1.76
C CYS A 470 -6.31 -4.12 2.16
N PRO A 471 -5.21 -4.89 2.07
CA PRO A 471 -5.22 -6.30 2.46
C PRO A 471 -5.31 -6.50 3.98
N MET A 472 -5.04 -5.45 4.78
CA MET A 472 -5.14 -5.50 6.24
C MET A 472 -6.58 -5.61 6.72
N SER A 473 -7.53 -5.05 5.97
CA SER A 473 -8.97 -5.14 6.24
C SER A 473 -9.72 -6.01 5.23
N GLY A 474 -9.03 -6.50 4.18
CA GLY A 474 -9.66 -7.15 3.02
C GLY A 474 -10.73 -6.28 2.36
N ARG A 475 -10.49 -4.96 2.30
CA ARG A 475 -11.44 -3.98 1.77
C ARG A 475 -10.95 -3.46 0.41
N LEU A 476 -11.90 -3.34 -0.51
CA LEU A 476 -11.72 -2.72 -1.82
C LEU A 476 -12.69 -1.54 -1.95
N ALA A 477 -12.21 -0.42 -2.46
CA ALA A 477 -13.01 0.74 -2.84
C ALA A 477 -12.69 1.11 -4.29
N TYR A 478 -13.70 1.28 -5.13
CA TYR A 478 -13.54 1.69 -6.53
C TYR A 478 -14.69 2.59 -6.95
N ALA A 479 -14.47 3.46 -7.93
CA ALA A 479 -15.56 4.25 -8.52
C ALA A 479 -16.24 3.41 -9.61
N ARG A 480 -17.57 3.34 -9.58
CA ARG A 480 -18.36 2.73 -10.66
C ARG A 480 -18.51 3.76 -11.78
N GLU A 481 -18.35 3.36 -13.03
CA GLU A 481 -18.52 4.30 -14.14
C GLU A 481 -19.98 4.57 -14.48
N GLY A 482 -20.25 5.77 -15.00
CA GLY A 482 -21.58 6.17 -15.47
C GLY A 482 -22.58 6.42 -14.34
N VAL A 483 -22.21 6.01 -13.13
CA VAL A 483 -22.95 6.20 -11.90
C VAL A 483 -22.03 7.02 -10.98
N ASP A 484 -22.52 8.14 -10.44
CA ASP A 484 -21.77 8.96 -9.47
C ASP A 484 -21.64 8.21 -8.12
N GLU A 485 -21.01 7.04 -8.12
CA GLU A 485 -20.95 6.10 -7.00
C GLU A 485 -19.55 5.52 -6.81
N ILE A 486 -19.13 5.47 -5.54
CA ILE A 486 -17.98 4.70 -5.08
C ILE A 486 -18.53 3.46 -4.38
N VAL A 487 -18.12 2.30 -4.85
CA VAL A 487 -18.47 1.01 -4.27
C VAL A 487 -17.39 0.60 -3.27
N ILE A 488 -17.82 0.09 -2.12
CA ILE A 488 -16.95 -0.45 -1.07
C ILE A 488 -17.36 -1.89 -0.81
N LEU A 489 -16.39 -2.79 -0.97
CA LEU A 489 -16.54 -4.23 -0.80
C LEU A 489 -15.65 -4.71 0.36
N ASP A 490 -16.22 -5.49 1.26
CA ASP A 490 -15.50 -6.17 2.35
C ASP A 490 -15.47 -7.69 2.11
N TYR A 491 -14.28 -8.26 2.07
CA TYR A 491 -14.03 -9.68 1.76
C TYR A 491 -13.62 -10.51 2.98
N LEU A 492 -13.61 -9.91 4.18
CA LEU A 492 -13.37 -10.64 5.43
C LEU A 492 -14.70 -10.97 6.13
N PRO A 493 -14.94 -12.24 6.50
CA PRO A 493 -16.16 -12.61 7.23
C PRO A 493 -16.18 -11.97 8.62
N LEU A 494 -17.36 -11.52 9.05
CA LEU A 494 -17.60 -11.09 10.43
C LEU A 494 -17.40 -12.28 11.39
N PHE A 495 -16.94 -11.99 12.60
CA PHE A 495 -16.65 -13.04 13.59
C PHE A 495 -17.92 -13.81 14.02
N SER A 496 -19.10 -13.17 13.96
CA SER A 496 -20.38 -13.74 14.37
C SER A 496 -20.88 -14.89 13.49
N ASP A 497 -20.36 -15.04 12.26
CA ASP A 497 -20.88 -16.03 11.29
C ASP A 497 -20.40 -17.47 11.52
N LYS A 498 -19.50 -17.71 12.49
CA LYS A 498 -18.96 -19.06 12.77
C LYS A 498 -19.92 -20.01 13.51
N ARG A 499 -21.22 -19.68 13.61
CA ARG A 499 -22.26 -20.59 14.14
C ARG A 499 -23.14 -21.24 13.06
N ARG A 500 -22.70 -21.28 11.80
CA ARG A 500 -23.38 -22.03 10.74
C ARG A 500 -22.52 -23.16 10.21
#